data_AF-A0A8J6EHX2-F1
#
_entry.id   AF-A0A8J6EHX2-F1
#
_cell.length_a   1.000
_cell.length_b   1.000
_cell.length_c   1.000
_cell.angle_alpha   90.00
_cell.angle_beta   90.00
_cell.angle_gamma   90.00
#
_symmetry.space_group_name_H-M   'P 1'
#
loop_
_entity.id
_entity.type
_entity.pdbx_description
1 polymer ?
#
loop_
_entity_poly.entity_id
_entity_poly.type
_entity_poly.pdbx_seq_one_letter_code
_entity_poly.pdbx_strand_id
1 'polypeptide(L)'
;MAPQQDCATTPQSRLSRREHYKSPQEPAVTVLATSKEVVKDIGSATLLCSLQNFFPEAIQVMWTEVGRSEELKSEQGELVKDASTNMSSLYSWITIRQTDIGKIFRCKYKHEGNGNRWREVEYNTASLKDTNQYEITNSSCMDTADLTDGVDVGPMIVVRAAQLIYALLLLKCLLYCPFLLLFRYKSSK
;
A
#
# COMPACT_ATOMS: atom_id res chain seq x y z
N MET A 1 48.09 -45.54 -58.70
CA MET A 1 46.84 -45.81 -57.95
C MET A 1 46.69 -44.72 -56.91
N ALA A 2 45.53 -44.08 -56.86
CA ALA A 2 45.24 -42.79 -56.24
C ALA A 2 45.32 -42.74 -54.69
N PRO A 3 45.50 -41.53 -54.11
CA PRO A 3 45.38 -41.29 -52.67
C PRO A 3 43.91 -41.19 -52.25
N GLN A 4 43.57 -41.65 -51.04
CA GLN A 4 42.27 -41.37 -50.43
C GLN A 4 42.37 -40.15 -49.51
N GLN A 5 41.52 -39.20 -49.83
CA GLN A 5 41.27 -37.93 -49.18
C GLN A 5 39.85 -37.95 -48.61
N ASP A 6 39.60 -37.04 -47.66
CA ASP A 6 38.31 -36.67 -47.05
C ASP A 6 37.80 -37.57 -45.89
N CYS A 7 37.28 -37.04 -44.78
CA CYS A 7 36.63 -35.74 -44.56
C CYS A 7 36.89 -35.23 -43.14
N ALA A 8 37.15 -33.92 -43.00
CA ALA A 8 37.10 -33.23 -41.71
C ALA A 8 35.65 -33.16 -41.21
N THR A 9 35.31 -33.94 -40.19
CA THR A 9 34.04 -33.80 -39.47
C THR A 9 34.18 -32.76 -38.37
N THR A 10 33.79 -31.53 -38.66
CA THR A 10 33.42 -30.53 -37.66
C THR A 10 32.04 -30.89 -37.09
N PRO A 11 31.88 -31.21 -35.81
CA PRO A 11 30.55 -31.28 -35.21
C PRO A 11 30.13 -29.86 -34.81
N GLN A 12 29.45 -29.19 -35.73
CA GLN A 12 28.55 -28.09 -35.41
C GLN A 12 27.46 -28.61 -34.46
N SER A 13 27.53 -28.33 -33.16
CA SER A 13 26.35 -28.43 -32.29
C SER A 13 26.43 -27.70 -30.94
N ARG A 14 27.31 -26.71 -30.76
CA ARG A 14 27.28 -25.85 -29.55
C ARG A 14 26.38 -24.61 -29.69
N LEU A 15 25.41 -24.67 -30.61
CA LEU A 15 24.35 -23.67 -30.79
C LEU A 15 22.98 -24.37 -30.89
N SER A 16 22.71 -25.32 -30.01
CA SER A 16 21.39 -25.97 -29.94
C SER A 16 20.94 -26.14 -28.50
N ARG A 17 20.85 -25.00 -27.81
CA ARG A 17 19.88 -24.84 -26.73
C ARG A 17 19.62 -23.35 -26.51
N ARG A 18 18.95 -22.71 -27.47
CA ARG A 18 18.15 -21.52 -27.13
C ARG A 18 16.97 -22.06 -26.36
N GLU A 19 17.15 -22.29 -25.06
CA GLU A 19 16.01 -22.35 -24.16
C GLU A 19 15.21 -21.07 -24.35
N HIS A 20 13.90 -21.18 -24.14
CA HIS A 20 12.88 -20.19 -24.39
C HIS A 20 13.05 -18.98 -23.46
N TYR A 21 14.18 -18.27 -23.56
CA TYR A 21 14.57 -17.19 -22.67
C TYR A 21 13.68 -15.99 -23.00
N LYS A 22 12.74 -15.70 -22.11
CA LYS A 22 11.91 -14.51 -22.19
C LYS A 22 12.83 -13.29 -22.02
N SER A 23 12.72 -12.32 -22.92
CA SER A 23 13.49 -11.08 -22.80
C SER A 23 13.15 -10.36 -21.50
N PRO A 24 14.12 -9.72 -20.83
CA PRO A 24 13.85 -8.89 -19.68
C PRO A 24 12.83 -7.79 -20.00
N GLN A 25 11.81 -7.66 -19.16
CA GLN A 25 10.73 -6.69 -19.27
C GLN A 25 10.76 -5.77 -18.05
N GLU A 26 10.94 -4.47 -18.28
CA GLU A 26 10.93 -3.44 -17.25
C GLU A 26 9.53 -3.32 -16.58
N PRO A 27 9.46 -3.06 -15.25
CA PRO A 27 8.18 -2.87 -14.57
C PRO A 27 7.41 -1.63 -15.03
N ALA A 28 6.09 -1.76 -15.11
CA ALA A 28 5.18 -0.62 -15.12
C ALA A 28 5.04 -0.08 -13.70
N VAL A 29 5.50 1.15 -13.47
CA VAL A 29 5.59 1.74 -12.13
C VAL A 29 4.58 2.86 -11.95
N THR A 30 3.79 2.76 -10.88
CA THR A 30 2.82 3.78 -10.47
C THR A 30 2.96 4.04 -8.98
N VAL A 31 2.99 5.31 -8.59
CA VAL A 31 2.96 5.71 -7.17
C VAL A 31 1.55 6.16 -6.80
N LEU A 32 1.02 5.55 -5.74
CA LEU A 32 -0.28 5.86 -5.15
C LEU A 32 -0.05 6.43 -3.75
N ALA A 33 -1.00 7.23 -3.27
CA ALA A 33 -0.99 7.75 -1.91
C ALA A 33 -2.32 7.51 -1.23
N THR A 34 -2.30 7.51 0.10
CA THR A 34 -3.52 7.59 0.93
C THR A 34 -4.34 8.84 0.59
N SER A 35 -5.65 8.78 0.83
CA SER A 35 -6.53 9.92 0.59
C SER A 35 -6.26 11.07 1.57
N LYS A 36 -6.71 12.28 1.24
CA LYS A 36 -6.49 13.45 2.09
C LYS A 36 -7.21 13.35 3.43
N GLU A 37 -8.38 12.72 3.42
CA GLU A 37 -9.23 12.50 4.60
C GLU A 37 -8.52 11.60 5.61
N VAL A 38 -7.92 10.50 5.13
CA VAL A 38 -7.11 9.59 5.96
C VAL A 38 -5.91 10.32 6.57
N VAL A 39 -5.26 11.18 5.78
CA VAL A 39 -4.13 11.98 6.25
C VAL A 39 -4.56 12.96 7.35
N LYS A 40 -5.72 13.59 7.21
CA LYS A 40 -6.28 14.51 8.21
C LYS A 40 -6.59 13.80 9.54
N ASP A 41 -7.10 12.58 9.47
CA ASP A 41 -7.49 11.82 10.66
C ASP A 41 -6.30 11.16 11.36
N ILE A 42 -5.34 10.61 10.60
CA ILE A 42 -4.20 9.84 11.14
C ILE A 42 -2.96 10.73 11.37
N GLY A 43 -2.82 11.83 10.64
CA GLY A 43 -1.63 12.71 10.70
C GLY A 43 -0.39 12.10 10.02
N SER A 44 -0.59 11.14 9.11
CA SER A 44 0.47 10.55 8.29
C SER A 44 -0.08 10.09 6.95
N ALA A 45 0.79 9.98 5.95
CA ALA A 45 0.44 9.48 4.63
C ALA A 45 1.27 8.24 4.29
N THR A 46 0.65 7.28 3.62
CA THR A 46 1.38 6.13 3.05
C THR A 46 1.53 6.35 1.55
N LEU A 47 2.77 6.28 1.06
CA LEU A 47 3.07 6.28 -0.37
C LEU A 47 3.40 4.86 -0.80
N LEU A 48 2.67 4.35 -1.79
CA LEU A 48 2.77 2.99 -2.31
C LEU A 48 3.28 3.03 -3.76
N CYS A 49 4.45 2.45 -4.00
CA CYS A 49 5.00 2.21 -5.31
C CYS A 49 4.61 0.81 -5.78
N SER A 50 3.78 0.75 -6.81
CA SER A 50 3.33 -0.46 -7.46
C SER A 50 4.20 -0.72 -8.69
N LEU A 51 4.97 -1.81 -8.67
CA LEU A 51 5.82 -2.25 -9.78
C LEU A 51 5.21 -3.51 -10.39
N GLN A 52 4.60 -3.38 -11.56
CA GLN A 52 3.80 -4.44 -12.17
C GLN A 52 4.45 -5.00 -13.43
N ASN A 53 4.12 -6.25 -13.72
CA ASN A 53 4.36 -6.87 -15.02
C ASN A 53 5.84 -6.80 -15.47
N PHE A 54 6.76 -7.26 -14.63
CA PHE A 54 8.19 -7.31 -14.96
C PHE A 54 8.75 -8.74 -15.02
N PHE A 55 9.90 -8.91 -15.69
CA PHE A 55 10.63 -10.17 -15.77
C PHE A 55 12.13 -9.91 -15.98
N PRO A 56 13.06 -10.59 -15.31
CA PRO A 56 12.86 -11.61 -14.29
C PRO A 56 12.42 -11.01 -12.95
N GLU A 57 12.17 -11.87 -11.97
CA GLU A 57 11.70 -11.53 -10.61
C GLU A 57 12.70 -10.73 -9.77
N ALA A 58 14.00 -10.77 -10.11
CA ALA A 58 15.03 -10.04 -9.39
C ALA A 58 14.91 -8.51 -9.61
N ILE A 59 14.50 -7.80 -8.57
CA ILE A 59 14.34 -6.34 -8.56
C ILE A 59 14.84 -5.76 -7.23
N GLN A 60 15.43 -4.56 -7.28
CA GLN A 60 15.75 -3.78 -6.08
C GLN A 60 14.90 -2.52 -6.08
N VAL A 61 14.35 -2.16 -4.92
CA VAL A 61 13.49 -0.99 -4.74
C VAL A 61 13.95 -0.23 -3.50
N MET A 62 14.04 1.09 -3.61
CA MET A 62 14.40 1.99 -2.52
C MET A 62 13.64 3.31 -2.63
N TRP A 63 13.60 4.06 -1.53
CA TRP A 63 12.92 5.35 -1.47
C TRP A 63 13.85 6.47 -1.05
N THR A 64 13.66 7.67 -1.62
CA THR A 64 14.41 8.88 -1.25
C THR A 64 13.49 10.10 -1.25
N GLU A 65 13.80 11.09 -0.42
CA GLU A 65 13.19 12.43 -0.47
C GLU A 65 13.98 13.31 -1.44
N VAL A 66 13.32 14.06 -2.31
CA VAL A 66 14.02 14.99 -3.22
C VAL A 66 14.75 16.06 -2.41
N GLY A 67 16.04 16.21 -2.68
CA GLY A 67 16.92 17.10 -1.92
C GLY A 67 17.66 16.41 -0.76
N ARG A 68 17.33 15.15 -0.46
CA ARG A 68 18.10 14.30 0.45
C ARG A 68 18.72 13.12 -0.30
N SER A 69 19.94 12.76 0.07
CA SER A 69 20.64 11.61 -0.50
C SER A 69 20.38 10.32 0.27
N GLU A 70 19.83 10.43 1.48
CA GLU A 70 19.59 9.33 2.39
C GLU A 70 18.41 8.47 1.91
N GLU A 71 18.59 7.16 1.98
CA GLU A 71 17.52 6.19 1.75
C GLU A 71 16.53 6.23 2.91
N LEU A 72 15.24 6.25 2.57
CA LEU A 72 14.15 6.16 3.53
C LEU A 72 13.88 4.69 3.86
N LYS A 73 13.59 4.42 5.14
CA LYS A 73 13.15 3.09 5.55
C LYS A 73 11.82 2.77 4.87
N SER A 74 11.84 1.79 3.97
CA SER A 74 10.68 1.30 3.25
C SER A 74 10.37 -0.15 3.58
N GLU A 75 9.10 -0.51 3.41
CA GLU A 75 8.66 -1.89 3.45
C GLU A 75 8.32 -2.38 2.05
N GLN A 76 8.30 -3.70 1.90
CA GLN A 76 8.03 -4.39 0.64
C GLN A 76 7.06 -5.53 0.87
N GLY A 77 6.13 -5.70 -0.05
CA GLY A 77 5.20 -6.81 -0.06
C GLY A 77 5.83 -8.08 -0.61
N GLU A 78 5.05 -9.15 -0.62
CA GLU A 78 5.44 -10.39 -1.29
C GLU A 78 5.52 -10.18 -2.81
N LEU A 79 6.52 -10.81 -3.44
CA LEU A 79 6.61 -10.88 -4.88
C LEU A 79 5.52 -11.82 -5.43
N VAL A 80 4.62 -11.28 -6.24
CA VAL A 80 3.53 -12.06 -6.85
C VAL A 80 3.90 -12.39 -8.29
N LYS A 81 3.82 -13.68 -8.67
CA LYS A 81 4.10 -14.14 -10.03
C LYS A 81 2.82 -14.66 -10.68
N ASP A 82 2.52 -14.13 -11.86
CA ASP A 82 1.46 -14.64 -12.72
C ASP A 82 1.95 -15.89 -13.45
N ALA A 83 1.32 -17.04 -13.19
CA ALA A 83 1.68 -18.32 -13.79
C ALA A 83 1.44 -18.38 -15.30
N SER A 84 0.49 -17.60 -15.83
CA SER A 84 0.14 -17.60 -17.26
C SER A 84 1.15 -16.81 -18.09
N THR A 85 1.51 -15.61 -17.62
CA THR A 85 2.42 -14.71 -18.33
C THR A 85 3.87 -14.83 -17.88
N ASN A 86 4.14 -15.53 -16.77
CA ASN A 86 5.43 -15.53 -16.07
C ASN A 86 5.92 -14.10 -15.77
N MET A 87 5.01 -13.18 -15.47
CA MET A 87 5.34 -11.82 -15.07
C MET A 87 5.22 -11.67 -13.55
N SER A 88 6.12 -10.90 -12.98
CA SER A 88 6.15 -10.62 -11.54
C SER A 88 5.61 -9.23 -11.25
N SER A 89 5.06 -9.04 -10.05
CA SER A 89 4.65 -7.76 -9.51
C SER A 89 5.09 -7.64 -8.05
N LEU A 90 5.45 -6.43 -7.63
CA LEU A 90 5.92 -6.12 -6.29
C LEU A 90 5.35 -4.77 -5.84
N TYR A 91 5.04 -4.67 -4.55
CA TYR A 91 4.66 -3.43 -3.91
C TYR A 91 5.74 -3.01 -2.91
N SER A 92 6.05 -1.71 -2.86
CA SER A 92 6.88 -1.13 -1.81
C SER A 92 6.24 0.14 -1.29
N TRP A 93 6.32 0.40 0.00
CA TRP A 93 5.73 1.59 0.59
C TRP A 93 6.59 2.23 1.67
N ILE A 94 6.33 3.52 1.89
CA ILE A 94 6.83 4.30 3.00
C ILE A 94 5.67 5.01 3.70
N THR A 95 5.82 5.24 5.00
CA THR A 95 4.92 6.10 5.77
C THR A 95 5.63 7.40 6.10
N ILE A 96 5.07 8.52 5.65
CA ILE A 96 5.60 9.86 5.89
C ILE A 96 4.74 10.60 6.91
N ARG A 97 5.37 11.49 7.69
CA ARG A 97 4.67 12.27 8.72
C ARG A 97 3.96 13.46 8.11
N GLN A 98 2.98 14.03 8.81
CA GLN A 98 2.30 15.26 8.42
C GLN A 98 3.27 16.40 8.05
N THR A 99 4.37 16.53 8.80
CA THR A 99 5.42 17.56 8.60
C THR A 99 6.14 17.43 7.27
N ASP A 100 6.12 16.25 6.67
CA ASP A 100 6.79 15.95 5.41
C ASP A 100 5.86 16.07 4.19
N ILE A 101 4.58 16.37 4.43
CA ILE A 101 3.60 16.59 3.35
C ILE A 101 3.89 17.90 2.62
N GLY A 102 3.81 17.84 1.29
CA GLY A 102 4.24 18.90 0.38
C GLY A 102 5.66 18.72 -0.16
N LYS A 103 6.40 17.73 0.33
CA LYS A 103 7.68 17.33 -0.25
C LYS A 103 7.47 16.36 -1.42
N ILE A 104 8.53 16.16 -2.18
CA ILE A 104 8.55 15.22 -3.31
C ILE A 104 9.35 14.00 -2.88
N PHE A 105 8.80 12.82 -3.15
CA PHE A 105 9.43 11.53 -2.86
C PHE A 105 9.69 10.77 -4.15
N ARG A 106 10.76 9.99 -4.18
CA ARG A 106 11.16 9.15 -5.31
C ARG A 106 11.10 7.68 -4.91
N CYS A 107 10.30 6.91 -5.64
CA CYS A 107 10.45 5.46 -5.69
C CYS A 107 11.50 5.14 -6.75
N LYS A 108 12.62 4.54 -6.35
CA LYS A 108 13.71 4.15 -7.24
C LYS A 108 13.76 2.64 -7.35
N TYR A 109 14.01 2.13 -8.56
CA TYR A 109 14.12 0.70 -8.79
C TYR A 109 15.24 0.37 -9.76
N LYS A 110 15.80 -0.83 -9.60
CA LYS A 110 16.85 -1.39 -10.45
C LYS A 110 16.43 -2.78 -10.88
N HIS A 111 16.43 -3.02 -12.19
CA HIS A 111 15.90 -4.25 -12.78
C HIS A 111 16.67 -4.61 -14.06
N GLU A 112 16.72 -5.88 -14.44
CA GLU A 112 17.48 -6.28 -15.64
C GLU A 112 16.93 -5.64 -16.92
N GLY A 113 15.61 -5.43 -17.00
CA GLY A 113 14.92 -4.80 -18.13
C GLY A 113 15.37 -3.36 -18.41
N ASN A 114 15.96 -2.68 -17.42
CA ASN A 114 16.55 -1.35 -17.61
C ASN A 114 18.10 -1.39 -17.69
N GLY A 115 18.66 -2.58 -17.97
CA GLY A 115 20.09 -2.82 -18.04
C GLY A 115 20.77 -2.69 -16.68
N ASN A 116 20.08 -3.06 -15.60
CA ASN A 116 20.57 -2.95 -14.22
C ASN A 116 20.97 -1.52 -13.85
N ARG A 117 20.19 -0.53 -14.28
CA ARG A 117 20.36 0.89 -13.94
C ARG A 117 19.24 1.36 -13.01
N TRP A 118 19.51 2.39 -12.24
CA TRP A 118 18.45 3.00 -11.43
C TRP A 118 17.49 3.79 -12.31
N ARG A 119 16.21 3.52 -12.15
CA ARG A 119 15.09 4.31 -12.68
C ARG A 119 14.29 4.83 -11.50
N GLU A 120 13.56 5.92 -11.69
CA GLU A 120 12.83 6.56 -10.61
C GLU A 120 11.53 7.18 -11.07
N VAL A 121 10.55 7.22 -10.16
CA VAL A 121 9.27 7.90 -10.33
C VAL A 121 9.09 8.83 -9.14
N GLU A 122 8.84 10.11 -9.44
CA GLU A 122 8.57 11.13 -8.44
C GLU A 122 7.08 11.21 -8.10
N TYR A 123 6.78 11.45 -6.84
CA TYR A 123 5.45 11.73 -6.36
C TYR A 123 5.45 13.00 -5.51
N ASN A 124 4.66 13.99 -5.94
CA ASN A 124 4.50 15.24 -5.21
C ASN A 124 3.32 15.12 -4.24
N THR A 125 3.62 15.24 -2.94
CA THR A 125 2.62 15.11 -1.87
C THR A 125 1.87 16.42 -1.58
N ALA A 126 2.07 17.48 -2.36
CA ALA A 126 1.35 18.75 -2.20
C ALA A 126 -0.17 18.59 -2.35
N SER A 127 -0.62 17.61 -3.14
CA SER A 127 -2.04 17.27 -3.24
C SER A 127 -2.63 16.82 -1.90
N LEU A 128 -1.84 16.26 -0.99
CA LEU A 128 -2.27 15.78 0.32
C LEU A 128 -2.36 16.89 1.38
N LYS A 129 -1.90 18.11 1.08
CA LYS A 129 -2.05 19.24 2.00
C LYS A 129 -3.52 19.59 2.16
N ASP A 130 -3.99 19.63 3.40
CA ASP A 130 -5.24 20.32 3.71
C ASP A 130 -4.98 21.82 3.53
N THR A 131 -5.67 22.43 2.56
CA THR A 131 -5.51 23.87 2.26
C THR A 131 -6.38 24.71 3.20
N ASN A 132 -7.19 24.09 4.06
CA ASN A 132 -8.04 24.76 5.05
C ASN A 132 -7.39 24.80 6.43
N GLN A 133 -6.14 25.29 6.50
CA GLN A 133 -5.58 25.73 7.76
C GLN A 133 -6.17 27.11 8.11
N TYR A 134 -7.45 27.14 8.52
CA TYR A 134 -7.87 28.18 9.45
C TYR A 134 -7.11 27.90 10.74
N GLU A 135 -6.18 28.78 11.11
CA GLU A 135 -5.69 28.83 12.48
C GLU A 135 -6.92 28.89 13.40
N ILE A 136 -7.25 27.79 14.07
CA ILE A 136 -8.12 27.87 15.24
C ILE A 136 -7.26 28.54 16.31
N THR A 137 -7.17 29.87 16.23
CA THR A 137 -6.87 30.72 17.35
C THR A 137 -7.92 30.43 18.41
N ASN A 138 -7.49 29.86 19.53
CA ASN A 138 -8.17 29.84 20.83
C ASN A 138 -9.70 30.00 20.78
N SER A 139 -10.45 28.91 20.65
CA SER A 139 -11.87 28.95 21.01
C SER A 139 -12.16 27.89 22.06
N SER A 140 -12.28 28.41 23.28
CA SER A 140 -13.13 27.86 24.33
C SER A 140 -14.36 27.12 23.77
N CYS A 141 -14.70 26.01 24.40
CA CYS A 141 -15.97 25.32 24.20
C CYS A 141 -17.19 26.24 24.48
N MET A 142 -18.30 25.89 23.81
CA MET A 142 -19.65 26.53 23.70
C MET A 142 -19.83 27.41 22.44
N ASP A 143 -20.93 27.34 21.69
CA ASP A 143 -22.31 27.08 22.12
C ASP A 143 -23.27 26.61 20.99
N THR A 144 -24.36 26.00 21.46
CA THR A 144 -25.74 25.89 20.96
C THR A 144 -26.15 25.30 19.59
N ALA A 145 -27.19 24.47 19.73
CA ALA A 145 -28.00 23.83 18.72
C ALA A 145 -28.60 24.79 17.69
N ASP A 146 -28.62 24.37 16.42
CA ASP A 146 -29.75 24.62 15.54
C ASP A 146 -29.97 23.42 14.63
N LEU A 147 -31.21 22.91 14.66
CA LEU A 147 -31.67 21.81 13.82
C LEU A 147 -32.23 22.45 12.56
N THR A 148 -31.58 22.29 11.42
CA THR A 148 -32.21 21.84 10.17
C THR A 148 -31.22 21.80 9.01
N ASP A 149 -31.39 20.75 8.23
CA ASP A 149 -30.92 20.52 6.86
C ASP A 149 -29.52 19.92 6.64
N GLY A 150 -29.52 18.70 6.07
CA GLY A 150 -28.39 18.08 5.36
C GLY A 150 -27.12 17.77 6.16
N VAL A 151 -27.18 16.97 7.23
CA VAL A 151 -25.96 16.55 7.95
C VAL A 151 -25.34 15.31 7.29
N ASP A 152 -24.21 15.53 6.61
CA ASP A 152 -23.19 14.51 6.37
C ASP A 152 -22.64 14.06 7.74
N VAL A 153 -23.12 12.90 8.20
CA VAL A 153 -22.82 12.38 9.53
C VAL A 153 -21.43 11.76 9.48
N GLY A 154 -20.42 12.57 9.79
CA GLY A 154 -19.02 12.14 9.81
C GLY A 154 -18.79 10.87 10.67
N PRO A 155 -17.74 10.09 10.38
CA PRO A 155 -17.50 8.76 10.95
C PRO A 155 -17.40 8.74 12.48
N MET A 156 -17.05 9.88 13.11
CA MET A 156 -16.95 10.01 14.56
C MET A 156 -18.32 9.89 15.28
N ILE A 157 -19.41 10.35 14.66
CA ILE A 157 -20.76 10.29 15.27
C ILE A 157 -21.30 8.86 15.22
N VAL A 158 -21.05 8.14 14.12
CA VAL A 158 -21.46 6.74 13.95
C VAL A 158 -20.74 5.84 14.96
N VAL A 159 -19.44 6.07 15.20
CA VAL A 159 -18.66 5.31 16.20
C VAL A 159 -19.17 5.59 17.62
N ARG A 160 -19.46 6.84 17.98
CA ARG A 160 -20.02 7.18 19.30
C ARG A 160 -21.42 6.60 19.50
N ALA A 161 -22.27 6.65 18.47
CA ALA A 161 -23.59 6.03 18.51
C ALA A 161 -23.50 4.50 18.67
N ALA A 162 -22.59 3.84 17.94
CA ALA A 162 -22.35 2.40 18.07
C ALA A 162 -21.85 2.02 19.47
N GLN A 163 -20.96 2.81 20.07
CA GLN A 163 -20.50 2.62 21.45
C GLN A 163 -21.64 2.71 22.47
N LEU A 164 -22.55 3.68 22.30
CA LEU A 164 -23.72 3.83 23.17
C LEU A 164 -24.71 2.68 23.01
N ILE A 165 -24.97 2.24 21.77
CA ILE A 165 -25.81 1.07 21.50
C ILE A 165 -25.21 -0.17 22.15
N TYR A 166 -23.91 -0.38 22.01
CA TYR A 166 -23.21 -1.52 22.60
C TYR A 166 -23.31 -1.51 24.15
N ALA A 167 -23.11 -0.35 24.78
CA ALA A 167 -23.27 -0.20 26.23
C ALA A 167 -24.71 -0.49 26.71
N LEU A 168 -25.73 -0.04 25.97
CA LEU A 168 -27.14 -0.31 26.28
C LEU A 168 -27.48 -1.79 26.13
N LEU A 169 -26.93 -2.47 25.13
CA LEU A 169 -27.12 -3.90 24.93
C LEU A 169 -26.46 -4.70 26.07
N LEU A 170 -25.25 -4.34 26.48
CA LEU A 170 -24.58 -4.96 27.62
C LEU A 170 -25.36 -4.76 28.92
N LEU A 171 -25.87 -3.55 29.17
CA LEU A 171 -26.69 -3.27 30.34
C LEU A 171 -27.97 -4.11 30.34
N LYS A 172 -28.65 -4.22 29.18
CA LYS A 172 -29.81 -5.09 29.02
C LYS A 172 -29.45 -6.55 29.34
N CYS A 173 -28.35 -7.08 28.81
CA CYS A 173 -27.91 -8.43 29.11
C CYS A 173 -27.69 -8.64 30.61
N LEU A 174 -27.00 -7.70 31.29
CA LEU A 174 -26.76 -7.77 32.74
C LEU A 174 -28.04 -7.68 33.57
N LEU A 175 -29.07 -7.00 33.08
CA LEU A 175 -30.39 -6.95 33.71
C LEU A 175 -31.21 -8.22 33.45
N TYR A 176 -31.16 -8.79 32.24
CA TYR A 176 -31.89 -10.02 31.92
C TYR A 176 -31.30 -11.26 32.59
N CYS A 177 -29.98 -11.34 32.78
CA CYS A 177 -29.32 -12.45 33.47
C CYS A 177 -29.94 -12.78 34.84
N PRO A 178 -30.10 -11.85 35.80
CA PRO A 178 -30.72 -12.14 37.10
C PRO A 178 -32.21 -12.46 36.97
N PHE A 179 -32.96 -11.84 36.06
CA PHE A 179 -34.37 -12.20 35.83
C PHE A 179 -34.50 -13.66 35.36
N LEU A 180 -33.69 -14.10 34.40
CA LEU A 180 -33.70 -15.48 33.90
C LEU A 180 -33.24 -16.48 34.96
N LEU A 181 -32.26 -16.11 35.80
CA LEU A 181 -31.81 -16.93 36.93
C LEU A 181 -32.89 -17.04 38.01
N LEU A 182 -33.65 -15.98 38.29
CA LEU A 182 -34.78 -16.02 39.23
C LEU A 182 -35.95 -16.86 38.70
N PHE A 183 -36.25 -16.81 37.40
CA PHE A 183 -37.25 -17.70 36.80
C PHE A 183 -36.81 -19.17 36.83
N ARG A 184 -35.53 -19.46 36.54
CA ARG A 184 -34.95 -20.81 36.64
C ARG A 184 -34.93 -21.31 38.09
N TYR A 185 -34.59 -20.44 39.05
CA TYR A 185 -34.59 -20.76 40.47
C TYR A 185 -36.00 -21.01 41.01
N LYS A 186 -36.99 -20.19 40.61
CA LYS A 186 -38.39 -20.37 41.00
C LYS A 186 -39.04 -21.64 40.42
N SER A 187 -38.59 -22.11 39.26
CA SER A 187 -39.07 -23.34 38.64
C SER A 187 -38.43 -24.63 39.22
N SER A 188 -37.39 -24.50 40.05
CA SER A 188 -36.67 -25.63 40.67
C SER A 188 -37.11 -25.91 42.12
N LYS A 189 -38.16 -25.25 42.60
CA LYS A 189 -38.90 -25.56 43.83
C LYS A 189 -40.33 -25.90 43.45
#